data_AF-H0JM12-F1
#
_entry.id   AF-H0JM12-F1
#
_cell.length_a   1.000
_cell.length_b   1.000
_cell.length_c   1.000
_cell.angle_alpha   90.00
_cell.angle_beta   90.00
_cell.angle_gamma   90.00
#
_symmetry.space_group_name_H-M   'P 1'
#
loop_
_entity.id
_entity.type
_entity.pdbx_description
1 polymer ?
#
loop_
_entity_poly.entity_id
_entity_poly.type
_entity_poly.pdbx_seq_one_letter_code
_entity_poly.pdbx_strand_id
1 'polypeptide(L)' 'MQDTFNTQTEAGNTLADLVLGDIDVPDGRGYLALRRGEPSVLARSDEQAERSWRESARLVGLPDR' A
#
# COMPACT_ATOMS: atom_id res chain seq x y z
N MET A 1 19.79 8.19 4.47
CA MET A 1 18.65 7.54 5.14
C MET A 1 18.81 6.05 4.89
N GLN A 2 19.05 5.24 5.92
CA GLN A 2 19.35 3.82 5.74
C GLN A 2 18.03 3.05 5.77
N ASP A 3 17.68 2.46 4.64
CA ASP A 3 16.47 1.67 4.48
C ASP A 3 16.55 0.43 5.37
N THR A 4 15.70 0.34 6.38
CA THR A 4 15.58 -0.87 7.20
C THR A 4 14.63 -1.82 6.48
N PHE A 5 15.17 -2.80 5.77
CA PHE A 5 14.38 -3.88 5.20
C PHE A 5 14.05 -4.88 6.30
N ASN A 6 12.76 -5.19 6.46
CA ASN A 6 12.34 -6.32 7.28
C ASN A 6 12.90 -7.62 6.68
N THR A 7 13.33 -8.54 7.54
CA THR A 7 13.57 -9.92 7.12
C THR A 7 12.27 -10.54 6.61
N GLN A 8 12.36 -11.64 5.85
CA GLN A 8 11.19 -12.35 5.35
C GLN A 8 10.21 -12.74 6.47
N THR A 9 10.73 -13.18 7.62
CA THR A 9 9.94 -13.55 8.80
C THR A 9 9.21 -12.36 9.40
N GLU A 10 9.88 -11.23 9.56
CA GLU A 10 9.26 -10.01 10.12
C GLU A 10 8.17 -9.46 9.20
N ALA A 11 8.41 -9.47 7.88
CA ALA A 11 7.40 -9.10 6.90
C ALA A 11 6.19 -10.05 6.93
N GLY A 12 6.43 -11.35 7.08
CA GLY A 12 5.39 -12.37 7.20
C GLY A 12 4.52 -12.20 8.44
N ASN A 13 5.14 -12.00 9.60
CA ASN A 13 4.41 -11.76 10.85
C ASN A 13 3.59 -10.46 10.78
N THR A 14 4.16 -9.38 10.28
CA THR A 14 3.43 -8.10 10.12
C THR A 14 2.21 -8.25 9.21
N LEU A 15 2.33 -9.04 8.14
CA LEU A 15 1.20 -9.33 7.25
C LEU A 15 0.13 -10.18 7.96
N ALA A 16 0.53 -11.17 8.77
CA ALA A 16 -0.39 -11.99 9.54
C ALA A 16 -1.18 -11.13 10.54
N ASP A 17 -0.50 -10.29 11.32
CA ASP A 17 -1.12 -9.40 12.30
C ASP A 17 -2.11 -8.44 11.62
N LEU A 18 -1.78 -7.91 10.43
CA LEU A 18 -2.70 -7.07 9.65
C LEU A 18 -3.97 -7.83 9.23
N VAL A 19 -3.81 -9.02 8.65
CA VAL A 19 -4.93 -9.80 8.10
C VAL A 19 -5.84 -10.33 9.22
N LEU A 20 -5.27 -10.64 10.38
CA LEU A 20 -6.02 -11.11 11.55
C LEU A 20 -6.71 -9.96 12.32
N GLY A 21 -6.40 -8.71 11.98
CA GLY A 21 -6.96 -7.53 12.66
C GLY A 21 -6.27 -7.20 13.98
N ASP A 22 -5.07 -7.72 14.20
CA ASP A 22 -4.25 -7.48 15.39
C ASP A 22 -3.51 -6.13 15.31
N ILE A 23 -3.58 -5.44 14.16
CA ILE A 23 -3.10 -4.06 13.96
C ILE A 23 -4.31 -3.13 13.81
N ASP A 24 -4.44 -2.14 14.71
CA ASP A 24 -5.39 -1.04 14.56
C ASP A 24 -5.00 -0.15 13.37
N VAL A 25 -5.76 -0.25 12.29
CA VAL A 25 -5.61 0.61 11.11
C VAL A 25 -6.59 1.78 11.23
N PRO A 26 -6.12 3.04 11.13
CA PRO A 26 -7.00 4.19 11.16
C PRO A 26 -8.08 4.12 10.08
N ASP A 27 -9.30 4.55 10.41
CA ASP A 27 -10.39 4.65 9.46
C ASP A 27 -10.02 5.52 8.25
N GLY A 28 -10.41 5.07 7.05
CA GLY A 28 -10.20 5.81 5.80
C GLY A 28 -9.28 5.12 4.81
N ARG A 29 -8.70 5.90 3.89
CA ARG A 29 -7.76 5.42 2.87
C ARG A 29 -6.33 5.64 3.38
N GLY A 30 -5.59 4.55 3.59
CA GLY A 30 -4.23 4.59 4.07
C GLY A 30 -3.37 3.47 3.48
N TYR A 31 -2.06 3.63 3.57
CA TYR A 31 -1.10 2.59 3.19
C TYR A 31 -0.43 2.07 4.46
N LEU A 32 -0.58 0.77 4.73
CA LEU A 32 0.27 0.09 5.71
C LEU A 32 1.55 -0.36 4.99
N ALA A 33 2.67 0.24 5.34
CA ALA A 33 3.94 -0.21 4.82
C ALA A 33 4.47 -1.36 5.68
N LEU A 34 4.69 -2.53 5.07
CA LEU A 34 5.44 -3.66 5.66
C LEU A 34 6.95 -3.36 5.79
N ARG A 35 7.33 -2.09 5.64
CA ARG A 35 8.68 -1.54 5.80
C ARG A 35 8.54 -0.13 6.38
N ARG A 36 9.38 0.25 7.34
CA ARG A 36 9.37 1.62 7.85
C ARG A 36 9.82 2.61 6.78
N GLY A 37 9.01 3.65 6.55
CA GLY A 37 9.34 4.76 5.67
C GLY A 37 8.14 5.66 5.41
N GLU A 38 8.42 6.95 5.23
CA GLU A 38 7.42 7.93 4.80
C GLU A 38 7.02 7.65 3.33
N PRO A 39 5.71 7.58 3.00
CA PRO A 39 5.28 7.44 1.61
C PRO A 39 5.85 8.56 0.74
N SER A 40 6.23 8.26 -0.51
CA SER A 40 6.71 9.28 -1.44
C SER A 40 5.63 10.30 -1.81
N VAL A 41 6.01 11.45 -2.36
CA VAL A 41 5.05 12.48 -2.82
C VAL A 41 4.04 11.90 -3.81
N LEU A 42 4.50 11.07 -4.75
CA LEU A 42 3.62 10.43 -5.73
C LEU A 42 2.68 9.39 -5.09
N ALA A 43 3.14 8.65 -4.08
CA ALA A 43 2.31 7.69 -3.36
C ALA A 43 1.18 8.36 -2.54
N ARG A 44 1.29 9.66 -2.26
CA ARG A 44 0.28 10.46 -1.56
C ARG A 44 -0.67 11.23 -2.50
N SER A 45 -0.50 11.11 -3.82
CA SER A 45 -1.28 11.87 -4.79
C SER A 45 -2.54 11.10 -5.20
N ASP A 46 -3.71 11.65 -4.86
CA ASP A 46 -5.01 11.10 -5.28
C ASP A 46 -5.16 11.12 -6.81
N GLU A 47 -4.66 12.17 -7.48
CA GLU A 47 -4.65 12.26 -8.95
C GLU A 47 -3.89 11.10 -9.58
N GLN A 48 -2.70 10.79 -9.04
CA GLN A 48 -1.89 9.68 -9.54
C GLN A 48 -2.53 8.33 -9.24
N ALA A 49 -3.17 8.18 -8.08
CA ALA A 49 -3.92 6.97 -7.75
C ALA A 49 -5.08 6.73 -8.74
N GLU A 50 -5.88 7.76 -8.99
CA GLU A 50 -7.02 7.73 -9.93
C GLU A 50 -6.56 7.43 -11.37
N ARG A 51 -5.49 8.10 -11.81
CA ARG A 51 -4.90 7.85 -13.13
C ARG A 51 -4.40 6.42 -13.26
N SER A 52 -3.66 5.94 -12.26
CA SER A 52 -3.12 4.58 -12.24
C SER A 52 -4.23 3.54 -12.24
N TRP A 53 -5.31 3.78 -11.51
CA TRP A 53 -6.50 2.93 -11.49
C TRP A 53 -7.11 2.79 -12.89
N ARG A 54 -7.38 3.92 -13.56
CA ARG A 54 -7.98 3.94 -14.89
C ARG A 54 -7.11 3.29 -15.96
N GLU A 55 -5.81 3.61 -15.95
CA GLU A 55 -4.85 3.01 -16.89
C GLU A 55 -4.73 1.50 -16.68
N SER A 56 -4.67 1.04 -15.42
CA SER A 56 -4.62 -0.39 -15.10
C SER A 56 -5.90 -1.12 -15.52
N ALA A 57 -7.08 -0.53 -15.29
CA ALA A 57 -8.36 -1.08 -15.73
C ALA A 57 -8.36 -1.32 -17.25
N ARG A 58 -7.89 -0.35 -18.04
CA ARG A 58 -7.76 -0.48 -19.49
C ARG A 58 -6.82 -1.61 -19.90
N LEU A 59 -5.68 -1.75 -19.21
CA LEU A 59 -4.71 -2.82 -19.49
C LEU A 59 -5.30 -4.22 -19.29
N VAL A 60 -6.25 -4.38 -18.36
CA VAL A 60 -6.91 -5.66 -18.09
C VAL A 60 -8.30 -5.77 -18.75
N GLY A 61 -8.64 -4.86 -19.67
CA GLY A 61 -9.90 -4.91 -20.43
C GLY A 61 -11.16 -4.59 -19.61
N LEU A 62 -11.02 -3.95 -18.46
CA LEU A 62 -12.14 -3.46 -17.66
C LEU A 62 -12.65 -2.11 -18.17
N PRO A 63 -13.95 -1.81 -18.03
CA PRO A 63 -14.50 -0.53 -18.43
C PRO A 63 -13.93 0.62 -17.60
N ASP A 64 -13.78 1.78 -18.23
CA ASP A 64 -13.54 3.04 -17.52
C ASP A 64 -14.76 3.32 -16.63
N ARG A 65 -14.52 3.51 -15.33
CA ARG A 65 -15.55 3.72 -14.31
C ARG A 65 -15.86 5.21 -14.12
#